data_AF-A0A7W1TD53-F1
#
_entry.id   AF-A0A7W1TD53-F1
#
_cell.length_a   1.000
_cell.length_b   1.000
_cell.length_c   1.000
_cell.angle_alpha   90.00
_cell.angle_beta   90.00
_cell.angle_gamma   90.00
#
_symmetry.space_group_name_H-M   'P 1'
#
loop_
_entity.id
_entity.type
_entity.pdbx_description
1 polymer ?
#
loop_
_entity_poly.entity_id
_entity_poly.type
_entity_poly.pdbx_seq_one_letter_code
_entity_poly.pdbx_strand_id
1 'polypeptide(L)'
;MAQPLPAAKAVSLADPFAALPADASVKVIPCDPALDVASAQAVCSAIDKLFAQFAREGRVGTWAAGSDADGALLVVAYTSADALSGCSNDKLAKVLLNHEEHHQRRMLSAPPMVV
;
A
#
# COMPACT_ATOMS: atom_id res chain seq x y z
N MET A 1 13.85 -34.89 6.42
CA MET A 1 13.68 -34.61 4.98
C MET A 1 12.62 -33.54 4.85
N ALA A 2 13.02 -32.28 4.66
CA ALA A 2 12.09 -31.15 4.51
C ALA A 2 11.58 -31.09 3.07
N GLN A 3 10.26 -31.12 2.87
CA GLN A 3 9.66 -30.89 1.55
C GLN A 3 9.91 -29.44 1.11
N PRO A 4 10.31 -29.19 -0.15
CA PRO A 4 10.35 -27.84 -0.69
C PRO A 4 8.92 -27.30 -0.86
N LEU A 5 8.69 -26.09 -0.35
CA LEU A 5 7.46 -25.32 -0.57
C LEU A 5 7.22 -25.15 -2.08
N PRO A 6 5.97 -25.35 -2.57
CA PRO A 6 5.65 -25.13 -3.98
C PRO A 6 5.83 -23.65 -4.31
N ALA A 7 6.67 -23.36 -5.31
CA ALA A 7 6.82 -22.03 -5.88
C ALA A 7 5.46 -21.53 -6.36
N ALA A 8 4.90 -20.54 -5.66
CA ALA A 8 3.67 -19.88 -6.07
C ALA A 8 3.89 -19.29 -7.47
N LYS A 9 3.07 -19.75 -8.41
CA LYS A 9 3.10 -19.31 -9.80
C LYS A 9 2.59 -17.86 -9.83
N ALA A 10 3.51 -16.90 -10.01
CA ALA A 10 3.18 -15.49 -10.12
C ALA A 10 2.16 -15.26 -11.24
N VAL A 11 0.95 -14.87 -10.85
CA VAL A 11 -0.06 -14.35 -11.77
C VAL A 11 0.40 -12.95 -12.17
N SER A 12 1.09 -12.83 -13.30
CA SER A 12 1.54 -11.54 -13.81
C SER A 12 0.37 -10.78 -14.45
N LEU A 13 -0.42 -10.10 -13.62
CA LEU A 13 -1.05 -8.84 -14.02
C LEU A 13 0.08 -7.83 -14.25
N ALA A 14 -0.05 -6.94 -15.24
CA ALA A 14 0.95 -5.92 -15.53
C ALA A 14 1.42 -5.25 -14.22
N ASP A 15 2.74 -5.16 -14.03
CA ASP A 15 3.32 -4.58 -12.82
C ASP A 15 2.78 -3.14 -12.65
N PRO A 16 1.96 -2.88 -11.62
CA PRO A 16 1.31 -1.58 -11.45
C PRO A 16 2.34 -0.47 -11.19
N PHE A 17 3.58 -0.83 -10.81
CA PHE A 17 4.66 0.11 -10.55
C PHE A 17 5.46 0.46 -11.81
N ALA A 18 5.33 -0.30 -12.91
CA ALA A 18 6.11 -0.06 -14.14
C ALA A 18 5.80 1.28 -14.83
N ALA A 19 4.61 1.84 -14.60
CA ALA A 19 4.19 3.12 -15.15
C ALA A 19 4.62 4.32 -14.30
N LEU A 20 5.24 4.10 -13.13
CA LEU A 20 5.70 5.18 -12.27
C LEU A 20 7.06 5.73 -12.73
N PRO A 21 7.27 7.05 -12.64
CA PRO A 21 8.57 7.62 -12.91
C PRO A 21 9.55 7.31 -11.77
N ALA A 22 10.85 7.43 -12.07
CA ALA A 22 11.93 7.04 -11.15
C ALA A 22 12.02 7.92 -9.88
N ASP A 23 11.40 9.10 -9.89
CA ASP A 23 11.33 10.04 -8.77
C ASP A 23 10.10 9.81 -7.87
N ALA A 24 9.30 8.78 -8.13
CA ALA A 24 8.17 8.44 -7.28
C ALA A 24 8.62 8.12 -5.84
N SER A 25 7.93 8.73 -4.88
CA SER A 25 8.06 8.37 -3.47
C SER A 25 7.45 7.00 -3.22
N VAL A 26 8.14 6.15 -2.47
CA VAL A 26 7.70 4.79 -2.14
C VAL A 26 7.55 4.63 -0.64
N LYS A 27 6.41 4.11 -0.21
CA LYS A 27 6.14 3.66 1.15
C LYS A 27 5.95 2.16 1.16
N VAL A 28 6.71 1.49 2.02
CA VAL A 28 6.61 0.05 2.25
C VAL A 28 6.12 -0.17 3.68
N ILE A 29 5.02 -0.89 3.81
CA ILE A 29 4.33 -1.13 5.08
C ILE A 29 4.33 -2.65 5.31
N PRO A 30 5.01 -3.16 6.34
CA PRO A 30 4.96 -4.58 6.65
C PRO A 30 3.58 -4.99 7.18
N CYS A 31 3.15 -6.20 6.86
CA CYS A 31 1.86 -6.77 7.25
C CYS A 31 2.07 -8.06 8.03
N ASP A 32 1.44 -8.18 9.21
CA ASP A 32 1.46 -9.38 10.03
C ASP A 32 0.08 -9.67 10.65
N PRO A 33 -0.60 -10.78 10.29
CA PRO A 33 -0.19 -11.76 9.27
C PRO A 33 -0.19 -11.17 7.84
N ALA A 34 0.49 -11.86 6.93
CA ALA A 34 0.51 -11.51 5.52
C ALA A 34 -0.92 -11.40 4.93
N LEU A 35 -1.11 -10.43 4.04
CA LEU A 35 -2.37 -10.21 3.32
C LEU A 35 -2.65 -11.36 2.36
N ASP A 36 -3.85 -11.92 2.45
CA ASP A 36 -4.40 -12.71 1.34
C ASP A 36 -4.81 -11.81 0.17
N VAL A 37 -5.08 -12.44 -0.98
CA VAL A 37 -5.44 -11.76 -2.22
C VAL A 37 -6.65 -10.83 -2.04
N ALA A 38 -7.68 -11.28 -1.30
CA ALA A 38 -8.90 -10.50 -1.13
C ALA A 38 -8.65 -9.24 -0.29
N SER A 39 -7.84 -9.35 0.77
CA SER A 39 -7.51 -8.24 1.66
C SER A 39 -6.55 -7.27 0.99
N ALA A 40 -5.56 -7.77 0.25
CA ALA A 40 -4.68 -6.97 -0.59
C ALA A 40 -5.48 -6.14 -1.62
N GLN A 41 -6.44 -6.76 -2.32
CA GLN A 41 -7.32 -6.04 -3.25
C GLN A 41 -8.18 -4.99 -2.54
N ALA A 42 -8.73 -5.32 -1.37
CA ALA A 42 -9.55 -4.39 -0.60
C ALA A 42 -8.76 -3.16 -0.14
N VAL A 43 -7.56 -3.35 0.44
CA VAL A 43 -6.72 -2.23 0.91
C VAL A 43 -6.19 -1.41 -0.26
N CYS A 44 -5.74 -2.03 -1.35
CA CYS A 44 -5.30 -1.30 -2.54
C CYS A 44 -6.44 -0.46 -3.14
N SER A 45 -7.66 -0.99 -3.23
CA SER A 45 -8.81 -0.21 -3.71
C SER A 45 -9.16 0.96 -2.80
N ALA A 46 -9.03 0.82 -1.48
CA ALA A 46 -9.22 1.92 -0.54
C ALA A 46 -8.15 3.01 -0.71
N ILE A 47 -6.89 2.60 -0.91
CA ILE A 47 -5.78 3.52 -1.20
C ILE A 47 -6.01 4.23 -2.53
N ASP A 48 -6.43 3.52 -3.58
CA ASP A 48 -6.74 4.13 -4.88
C ASP A 48 -7.81 5.21 -4.78
N LYS A 49 -8.88 4.95 -4.00
CA LYS A 49 -9.93 5.95 -3.76
C LYS A 49 -9.38 7.18 -3.03
N LEU A 50 -8.54 6.98 -2.02
CA LEU A 50 -7.89 8.07 -1.28
C LEU A 50 -6.94 8.88 -2.17
N PHE A 51 -6.12 8.21 -2.97
CA PHE A 51 -5.14 8.86 -3.84
C PHE A 51 -5.80 9.55 -5.04
N ALA A 52 -6.92 9.01 -5.55
CA ALA A 52 -7.76 9.72 -6.50
C ALA A 52 -8.31 11.03 -5.92
N GLN A 53 -8.65 11.05 -4.62
CA GLN A 53 -9.00 12.31 -3.94
C GLN A 53 -7.79 13.25 -3.85
N PHE A 54 -6.61 12.78 -3.46
CA PHE A 54 -5.40 13.60 -3.41
C PHE A 54 -5.02 14.19 -4.77
N ALA A 55 -5.21 13.44 -5.85
CA ALA A 55 -4.96 13.92 -7.20
C ALA A 55 -5.92 15.05 -7.60
N ARG A 56 -7.22 14.93 -7.26
CA ARG A 56 -8.20 16.02 -7.48
C ARG A 56 -7.86 17.28 -6.67
N GLU A 57 -7.23 17.11 -5.52
CA GLU A 57 -6.75 18.20 -4.66
C GLU A 57 -5.37 18.75 -5.10
N GLY A 58 -4.78 18.23 -6.18
CA GLY A 58 -3.48 18.66 -6.71
C GLY A 58 -2.27 18.23 -5.87
N ARG A 59 -2.44 17.25 -4.97
CA ARG A 59 -1.41 16.81 -4.01
C ARG A 59 -0.55 15.66 -4.53
N VAL A 60 -1.08 14.87 -5.47
CA VAL A 60 -0.43 13.71 -6.08
C VAL A 60 -0.69 13.73 -7.59
N GLY A 61 0.27 13.31 -8.40
CA GLY A 61 0.10 13.17 -9.85
C GLY A 61 -0.35 11.75 -10.24
N THR A 62 0.57 10.80 -10.11
CA THR A 62 0.41 9.38 -10.40
C THR A 62 0.65 8.56 -9.15
N TRP A 63 0.01 7.39 -9.05
CA TRP A 63 0.19 6.49 -7.92
C TRP A 63 -0.06 5.04 -8.33
N ALA A 64 0.43 4.13 -7.50
CA ALA A 64 0.14 2.71 -7.54
C ALA A 64 0.16 2.14 -6.12
N ALA A 65 -0.69 1.16 -5.86
CA ALA A 65 -0.70 0.38 -4.63
C ALA A 65 -0.72 -1.11 -4.96
N GLY A 66 0.04 -1.90 -4.22
CA GLY A 66 0.16 -3.34 -4.44
C GLY A 66 0.70 -4.06 -3.21
N SER A 67 0.54 -5.37 -3.17
CA SER A 67 1.18 -6.23 -2.18
C SER A 67 2.37 -6.94 -2.79
N ASP A 68 3.45 -7.08 -2.03
CA ASP A 68 4.67 -7.80 -2.42
C ASP A 68 5.05 -8.81 -1.32
N ALA A 69 6.07 -9.64 -1.59
CA ALA A 69 6.57 -10.68 -0.70
C ALA A 69 5.44 -11.58 -0.17
N ASP A 70 4.61 -12.09 -1.08
CA ASP A 70 3.44 -12.94 -0.78
C ASP A 70 2.46 -12.32 0.24
N GLY A 71 2.29 -10.99 0.17
CA GLY A 71 1.36 -10.25 1.03
C GLY A 71 1.96 -9.79 2.35
N ALA A 72 3.23 -10.08 2.63
CA ALA A 72 3.92 -9.60 3.82
C ALA A 72 4.24 -8.10 3.75
N LEU A 73 4.20 -7.50 2.56
CA LEU A 73 4.43 -6.08 2.36
C LEU A 73 3.27 -5.46 1.57
N LEU A 74 2.80 -4.30 2.03
CA LEU A 74 1.97 -3.38 1.26
C LEU A 74 2.86 -2.24 0.76
N VAL A 75 2.88 -2.03 -0.55
CA VAL A 75 3.68 -1.00 -1.22
C VAL A 75 2.73 0.05 -1.80
N VAL A 76 2.99 1.30 -1.46
CA VAL A 76 2.28 2.47 -2.00
C VAL A 76 3.32 3.41 -2.59
N ALA A 77 3.22 3.67 -3.88
CA ALA A 77 4.14 4.54 -4.58
C ALA A 77 3.37 5.67 -5.27
N TYR A 78 3.92 6.87 -5.26
CA TYR A 78 3.24 8.05 -5.79
C TYR A 78 4.21 9.16 -6.17
N THR A 79 3.77 10.00 -7.10
CA THR A 79 4.46 11.25 -7.46
C THR A 79 3.75 12.43 -6.81
N SER A 80 4.50 13.34 -6.24
CA SER A 80 3.98 14.58 -5.68
C SER A 80 5.05 15.65 -5.78
N ALA A 81 4.64 16.90 -5.99
CA ALA A 81 5.59 18.02 -6.01
C ALA A 81 6.24 18.22 -4.64
N ASP A 82 5.49 17.96 -3.58
CA ASP A 82 5.91 18.05 -2.19
C ASP A 82 5.65 16.73 -1.45
N ALA A 83 6.28 16.52 -0.30
CA ALA A 83 5.93 15.41 0.57
C ALA A 83 4.44 15.48 1.00
N LEU A 84 3.82 14.32 1.22
CA LEU A 84 2.45 14.28 1.73
C LEU A 84 2.35 15.06 3.04
N SER A 85 1.38 15.97 3.12
CA SER A 85 1.09 16.73 4.34
C SER A 85 0.77 15.82 5.52
N GLY A 86 0.90 16.32 6.76
CA GLY A 86 0.49 15.59 7.96
C GLY A 86 -0.95 15.05 7.86
N CYS A 87 -1.89 15.89 7.40
CA CYS A 87 -3.28 15.49 7.19
C CYS A 87 -3.44 14.37 6.14
N SER A 88 -2.64 14.39 5.06
CA SER A 88 -2.64 13.33 4.06
C SER A 88 -2.12 12.00 4.63
N ASN A 89 -1.07 12.07 5.46
CA ASN A 89 -0.55 10.90 6.18
C ASN A 89 -1.57 10.35 7.18
N ASP A 90 -2.28 11.21 7.90
CA ASP A 90 -3.32 10.80 8.84
C ASP A 90 -4.49 10.10 8.15
N LYS A 91 -4.91 10.59 6.97
CA LYS A 91 -5.94 9.94 6.16
C LYS A 91 -5.49 8.56 5.69
N LEU A 92 -4.24 8.42 5.25
CA LEU A 92 -3.68 7.10 4.89
C LEU A 92 -3.63 6.17 6.10
N ALA A 93 -3.13 6.64 7.25
CA ALA A 93 -3.09 5.87 8.49
C ALA A 93 -4.49 5.41 8.92
N LYS A 94 -5.52 6.24 8.77
CA LYS A 94 -6.92 5.85 9.03
C LYS A 94 -7.41 4.76 8.09
N VAL A 95 -7.07 4.81 6.81
CA VAL A 95 -7.42 3.73 5.85
C VAL A 95 -6.77 2.42 6.27
N LEU A 96 -5.49 2.45 6.67
CA LEU A 96 -4.77 1.27 7.13
C LEU A 96 -5.38 0.72 8.42
N LEU A 97 -5.61 1.56 9.43
CA LEU A 97 -6.21 1.16 10.71
C LEU A 97 -7.60 0.54 10.52
N ASN A 98 -8.43 1.15 9.68
CA ASN A 98 -9.75 0.61 9.36
C ASN A 98 -9.66 -0.79 8.72
N HIS A 99 -8.64 -1.01 7.88
CA HIS A 99 -8.40 -2.34 7.32
C HIS A 99 -7.92 -3.33 8.38
N GLU A 100 -7.06 -2.93 9.32
CA GLU A 100 -6.65 -3.78 10.44
C GLU A 100 -7.84 -4.23 11.29
N GLU A 101 -8.73 -3.30 11.64
CA GLU A 101 -9.90 -3.55 12.49
C GLU A 101 -10.89 -4.52 11.83
N HIS A 102 -11.09 -4.40 10.51
CA HIS A 102 -12.04 -5.24 9.77
C HIS A 102 -11.49 -6.61 9.36
N HIS A 103 -10.18 -6.73 9.14
CA HIS A 103 -9.56 -7.94 8.60
C HIS A 103 -8.62 -8.66 9.57
N GLN A 104 -8.47 -8.14 10.80
CA GLN A 104 -7.60 -8.69 11.84
C GLN A 104 -6.14 -8.89 11.38
N ARG A 105 -5.67 -8.05 10.46
CA ARG A 105 -4.29 -8.07 9.94
C ARG A 105 -3.59 -6.79 10.30
N ARG A 106 -2.54 -6.87 11.12
CA ARG A 106 -1.83 -5.70 11.63
C ARG A 106 -0.90 -5.16 10.54
N MET A 107 -1.00 -3.87 10.26
CA MET A 107 -0.06 -3.11 9.46
C MET A 107 0.99 -2.55 10.42
N LEU A 108 2.23 -2.98 10.29
CA LEU A 108 3.33 -2.56 11.16
C LEU A 108 3.85 -1.15 10.80
N SER A 109 3.01 -0.31 10.18
CA SER A 109 3.32 1.10 10.00
C SER A 109 3.47 1.77 11.36
N ALA A 110 4.56 2.49 11.55
CA ALA A 110 4.75 3.30 12.75
C ALA A 110 3.54 4.25 12.93
N PRO A 111 2.93 4.33 14.13
CA PRO A 111 1.85 5.28 14.38
C PRO A 111 2.35 6.70 14.06
N PRO A 112 1.49 7.59 13.53
CA PRO A 112 1.89 8.96 13.26
C PRO A 112 2.48 9.59 14.52
N MET A 113 3.71 10.11 14.43
CA MET A 113 4.29 10.90 15.52
C MET A 113 3.51 12.20 15.60
N VAL A 114 2.65 12.30 16.62
CA VAL A 114 2.11 13.58 17.07
C VAL A 114 3.29 14.34 17.68
N VAL A 115 3.72 15.43 17.04
CA VAL A 115 4.64 16.41 17.62
C VAL A 115 3.80 17.53 18.23
#